data_AF-A0A379LL94-F1
#
_entry.id   AF-A0A379LL94-F1
#
_cell.length_a   1.000
_cell.length_b   1.000
_cell.length_c   1.000
_cell.angle_alpha   90.00
_cell.angle_beta   90.00
_cell.angle_gamma   90.00
#
_symmetry.space_group_name_H-M   'P 1'
#
loop_
_entity.id
_entity.type
_entity.pdbx_description
1 polymer ?
#
loop_
_entity_poly.entity_id
_entity_poly.type
_entity_poly.pdbx_seq_one_letter_code
_entity_poly.pdbx_strand_id
1 'polypeptide(L)'
;MAKKKGLDRSSPENLVLIAKLQSKLRMSWLVWLGYRSLGLPILLGMLLATQPDKLGGIAWQLLWLIPALIVTPWILKGKSPYALLMSSMLTLVYLGASGVTLFSRFYDSGISVLWVYGIDLLLILIINVWLFKLLKRLPSMNDKFKDSI
;
A
#
# COMPACT_ATOMS: atom_id res chain seq x y z
N MET A 1 1.62 -37.74 -0.52
CA MET A 1 1.98 -36.64 -1.44
C MET A 1 0.71 -35.95 -1.93
N ALA A 2 0.33 -34.80 -1.34
CA ALA A 2 -0.83 -34.05 -1.80
C ALA A 2 -0.51 -33.38 -3.15
N LYS A 3 -1.16 -33.83 -4.22
CA LYS A 3 -1.11 -33.23 -5.56
C LYS A 3 -1.52 -31.76 -5.39
N LYS A 4 -0.58 -30.81 -5.46
CA LYS A 4 -0.88 -29.37 -5.48
C LYS A 4 -1.82 -29.17 -6.68
N LYS A 5 -3.12 -29.06 -6.41
CA LYS A 5 -4.13 -28.70 -7.41
C LYS A 5 -3.67 -27.34 -7.93
N GLY A 6 -3.10 -27.32 -9.14
CA GLY A 6 -2.65 -26.10 -9.78
C GLY A 6 -3.81 -25.13 -9.78
N LEU A 7 -3.56 -23.91 -9.30
CA LEU A 7 -4.58 -22.88 -9.21
C LEU A 7 -5.04 -22.59 -10.64
N ASP A 8 -6.24 -23.02 -11.02
CA ASP A 8 -6.80 -22.75 -12.34
C ASP A 8 -7.02 -21.25 -12.46
N ARG A 9 -6.09 -20.60 -13.16
CA ARG A 9 -6.02 -19.14 -13.25
C ARG A 9 -7.18 -18.57 -14.07
N SER A 10 -7.74 -19.39 -14.96
CA SER A 10 -8.85 -19.10 -15.86
C SER A 10 -10.22 -19.45 -15.31
N SER A 11 -10.31 -20.15 -14.18
CA SER A 11 -11.59 -20.50 -13.57
C SER A 11 -12.42 -19.25 -13.23
N PRO A 12 -13.74 -19.26 -13.51
CA PRO A 12 -14.63 -18.14 -13.18
C PRO A 12 -14.59 -17.77 -11.69
N GLU A 13 -14.36 -18.75 -10.81
CA GLU A 13 -14.19 -18.51 -9.37
C GLU A 13 -12.94 -17.67 -9.06
N ASN A 14 -11.82 -17.93 -9.75
CA ASN A 14 -10.59 -17.17 -9.56
C ASN A 14 -10.73 -15.74 -10.09
N LEU A 15 -11.45 -15.54 -11.19
CA LEU A 15 -11.75 -14.20 -11.72
C LEU A 15 -12.58 -13.37 -10.74
N VAL A 16 -13.60 -13.97 -10.11
CA VAL A 16 -14.40 -13.30 -9.06
C VAL A 16 -13.52 -12.94 -7.84
N LEU A 17 -12.61 -13.82 -7.45
CA LEU A 17 -11.68 -13.56 -6.34
C LEU A 17 -10.68 -12.45 -6.68
N ILE A 18 -10.16 -12.41 -7.91
CA ILE A 18 -9.29 -11.32 -8.41
C ILE A 18 -10.03 -9.99 -8.33
N ALA A 19 -11.27 -9.92 -8.81
CA ALA A 19 -12.08 -8.71 -8.76
C ALA A 19 -12.33 -8.24 -7.32
N LYS A 20 -12.66 -9.16 -6.39
CA LYS A 20 -12.80 -8.85 -4.96
C LYS A 20 -11.50 -8.32 -4.35
N LEU A 21 -10.35 -8.92 -4.67
CA LEU A 21 -9.05 -8.48 -4.18
C LEU A 21 -8.67 -7.10 -4.74
N GLN A 22 -8.93 -6.84 -6.02
CA GLN A 22 -8.74 -5.52 -6.62
C GLN A 22 -9.61 -4.46 -5.94
N SER A 23 -10.88 -4.77 -5.63
CA SER A 23 -11.76 -3.86 -4.89
C SER A 23 -11.22 -3.56 -3.49
N LYS A 24 -10.79 -4.58 -2.73
CA LYS A 24 -10.17 -4.40 -1.39
C LYS A 24 -8.89 -3.58 -1.45
N LEU A 25 -8.04 -3.84 -2.45
CA LEU A 25 -6.81 -3.09 -2.69
C LEU A 25 -7.13 -1.62 -2.99
N ARG A 26 -8.07 -1.35 -3.89
CA ARG A 26 -8.52 0.01 -4.24
C ARG A 26 -9.05 0.76 -3.02
N MET A 27 -9.90 0.12 -2.22
CA MET A 27 -10.44 0.74 -1.00
C MET A 27 -9.33 1.02 0.01
N SER A 28 -8.45 0.05 0.28
CA SER A 28 -7.35 0.22 1.22
C SER A 28 -6.39 1.33 0.76
N TRP A 29 -6.11 1.42 -0.54
CA TRP A 29 -5.29 2.46 -1.14
C TRP A 29 -5.90 3.85 -0.96
N LEU A 30 -7.20 4.00 -1.23
CA LEU A 30 -7.90 5.29 -1.08
C LEU A 30 -7.98 5.72 0.39
N VAL A 31 -8.25 4.77 1.29
CA VAL A 31 -8.25 5.04 2.74
C VAL A 31 -6.88 5.48 3.19
N TRP A 32 -5.82 4.79 2.77
CA TRP A 32 -4.45 5.18 3.11
C TRP A 32 -4.07 6.53 2.53
N LEU A 33 -4.39 6.82 1.25
CA LEU A 33 -4.14 8.13 0.67
C LEU A 33 -4.89 9.24 1.42
N GLY A 34 -6.17 9.05 1.72
CA GLY A 34 -6.96 10.04 2.48
C GLY A 34 -6.39 10.25 3.89
N TYR A 35 -6.01 9.16 4.55
CA TYR A 35 -5.34 9.22 5.85
C TYR A 35 -4.00 9.95 5.78
N ARG A 36 -3.12 9.60 4.84
CA ARG A 36 -1.81 10.24 4.66
C ARG A 36 -1.93 11.72 4.31
N SER A 37 -2.91 12.09 3.48
CA SER A 37 -3.10 13.45 2.99
C SER A 37 -3.73 14.39 4.01
N LEU A 38 -4.73 13.90 4.76
CA LEU A 38 -5.56 14.73 5.65
C LEU A 38 -5.52 14.22 7.09
N GLY A 39 -5.74 12.92 7.29
CA GLY A 39 -5.80 12.33 8.63
C GLY A 39 -4.53 12.57 9.44
N LEU A 40 -3.37 12.30 8.84
CA LEU A 40 -2.06 12.43 9.47
C LEU A 40 -1.76 13.89 9.86
N PRO A 41 -1.82 14.90 8.97
CA PRO A 41 -1.57 16.29 9.36
C PRO A 41 -2.62 16.85 10.34
N ILE A 42 -3.89 16.47 10.23
CA ILE A 42 -4.94 16.91 11.16
C ILE A 42 -4.70 16.33 12.55
N LEU A 43 -4.47 15.02 12.66
CA LEU A 43 -4.23 14.35 13.93
C LEU A 43 -2.93 14.86 14.57
N LEU A 44 -1.84 14.97 13.81
CA LEU A 44 -0.60 15.54 14.35
C LEU A 44 -0.79 16.99 14.80
N GLY A 45 -1.51 17.81 14.04
CA GLY A 45 -1.79 19.20 14.41
C GLY A 45 -2.65 19.36 15.65
N MET A 46 -3.48 18.36 15.98
CA MET A 46 -4.27 18.33 17.22
C MET A 46 -3.47 17.78 18.41
N LEU A 47 -2.62 16.77 18.19
CA LEU A 47 -1.92 16.05 19.26
C LEU A 47 -0.56 16.66 19.64
N LEU A 48 0.12 17.35 18.73
CA LEU A 48 1.36 18.06 19.05
C LEU A 48 1.07 19.53 19.39
N ALA A 49 1.35 19.90 20.65
CA ALA A 49 1.20 21.27 21.14
C ALA A 49 2.32 22.23 20.65
N THR A 50 3.48 21.68 20.32
CA THR A 50 4.63 22.44 19.82
C THR A 50 4.41 22.85 18.37
N GLN A 51 4.86 24.05 18.02
CA GLN A 51 4.85 24.59 16.65
C GLN A 51 6.23 24.34 16.00
N PRO A 52 6.62 23.11 15.61
CA PRO A 52 7.77 22.97 14.73
C PRO A 52 7.34 23.49 13.35
N ASP A 53 8.33 23.87 12.54
CA ASP A 53 8.19 24.52 11.25
C ASP A 53 7.10 23.87 10.36
N LYS A 54 5.87 24.42 10.43
CA LYS A 54 4.66 23.77 9.90
C LYS A 54 4.73 23.63 8.38
N LEU A 55 5.36 24.61 7.73
CA LEU A 55 5.56 24.63 6.29
C LEU A 55 6.51 23.51 5.84
N GLY A 56 7.61 23.29 6.56
CA GLY A 56 8.54 22.20 6.28
C GLY A 56 7.89 20.83 6.44
N GLY A 57 7.10 20.63 7.51
CA GLY A 57 6.36 19.39 7.75
C GLY A 57 5.33 19.09 6.65
N ILE A 58 4.54 20.08 6.25
CA ILE A 58 3.53 19.93 5.18
C ILE A 58 4.20 19.69 3.83
N ALA A 59 5.23 20.46 3.48
CA ALA A 59 5.97 20.28 2.23
C ALA A 59 6.61 18.90 2.15
N TRP A 60 7.18 18.41 3.27
CA TRP A 60 7.74 17.07 3.35
C TRP A 60 6.68 15.98 3.16
N GLN A 61 5.52 16.11 3.78
CA GLN A 61 4.39 15.17 3.60
C GLN A 61 3.91 15.13 2.15
N LEU A 62 3.76 16.30 1.51
CA LEU A 62 3.35 16.41 0.11
C LEU A 62 4.38 15.82 -0.86
N LEU A 63 5.67 16.07 -0.62
CA LEU A 63 6.76 15.49 -1.41
C LEU A 63 6.70 13.96 -1.37
N TRP A 64 6.48 13.39 -0.19
CA TRP A 64 6.30 11.95 -0.02
C TRP A 64 5.00 11.41 -0.62
N LEU A 65 4.01 12.23 -0.96
CA LEU A 65 2.80 11.77 -1.66
C LEU A 65 2.99 11.64 -3.17
N ILE A 66 3.96 12.35 -3.77
CA ILE A 66 4.13 12.38 -5.24
C ILE A 66 4.30 10.96 -5.83
N PRO A 67 5.20 10.09 -5.35
CA PRO A 67 5.36 8.74 -5.92
C PRO A 67 4.09 7.90 -5.78
N ALA A 68 3.37 8.03 -4.67
CA ALA A 68 2.10 7.35 -4.47
C ALA A 68 1.03 7.83 -5.45
N LEU A 69 0.94 9.14 -5.71
CA LEU A 69 -0.01 9.69 -6.68
C LEU A 69 0.28 9.21 -8.11
N ILE A 70 1.55 9.10 -8.49
CA ILE A 70 1.97 8.56 -9.80
C ILE A 70 1.52 7.09 -9.97
N VAL A 71 1.63 6.28 -8.91
CA VAL A 71 1.28 4.85 -8.92
C VAL A 71 -0.22 4.57 -8.74
N THR A 72 -0.98 5.55 -8.24
CA THR A 72 -2.43 5.45 -8.03
C THR A 72 -3.22 4.93 -9.25
N PRO A 73 -3.06 5.45 -10.48
CA PRO A 73 -3.79 4.91 -11.64
C PRO A 73 -3.50 3.43 -11.89
N TRP A 74 -2.31 2.94 -11.54
CA TRP A 74 -1.94 1.53 -11.72
C TRP A 74 -2.62 0.63 -10.70
N ILE A 75 -2.68 1.07 -9.44
CA ILE A 75 -3.38 0.35 -8.37
C ILE A 75 -4.89 0.34 -8.60
N LEU A 76 -5.46 1.47 -9.07
CA LEU A 76 -6.89 1.56 -9.38
C LEU A 76 -7.29 0.70 -10.58
N LYS A 77 -6.45 0.64 -11.63
CA LYS A 77 -6.73 -0.19 -12.81
C LYS A 77 -6.50 -1.66 -12.52
N GLY A 78 -5.44 -2.04 -11.79
CA GLY A 78 -5.17 -3.41 -11.36
C GLY A 78 -4.96 -4.44 -12.47
N LYS A 79 -4.84 -4.02 -13.73
CA LYS A 79 -4.80 -4.91 -14.91
C LYS A 79 -3.41 -5.44 -15.26
N SER A 80 -2.35 -4.78 -14.82
CA SER A 80 -0.97 -5.13 -15.19
C SER A 80 -0.22 -5.77 -14.02
N PRO A 81 0.22 -7.04 -14.14
CA PRO A 81 1.07 -7.68 -13.13
C PRO A 81 2.36 -6.91 -12.85
N TYR A 82 3.01 -6.37 -13.89
CA TYR A 82 4.23 -5.57 -13.74
C TYR A 82 3.99 -4.29 -12.95
N ALA A 83 2.91 -3.57 -13.27
CA ALA A 83 2.59 -2.33 -12.57
C ALA A 83 2.23 -2.58 -11.09
N LEU A 84 1.55 -3.71 -10.79
CA LEU A 84 1.24 -4.12 -9.42
C LEU A 84 2.48 -4.55 -8.64
N LEU A 85 3.47 -5.16 -9.29
CA LEU A 85 4.74 -5.51 -8.67
C LEU A 85 5.55 -4.26 -8.31
N MET A 86 5.67 -3.31 -9.25
CA MET A 86 6.30 -2.01 -8.98
C MET A 86 5.57 -1.24 -7.86
N SER A 87 4.24 -1.30 -7.85
CA SER A 87 3.43 -0.74 -6.77
C SER A 87 3.76 -1.37 -5.41
N SER A 88 3.94 -2.69 -5.37
CA SER A 88 4.32 -3.40 -4.14
C SER A 88 5.70 -2.97 -3.65
N MET A 89 6.69 -2.93 -4.54
CA MET A 89 8.04 -2.46 -4.21
C MET A 89 7.99 -1.05 -3.63
N LEU A 90 7.26 -0.14 -4.27
CA LEU A 90 7.07 1.22 -3.76
C LEU A 90 6.44 1.20 -2.36
N THR A 91 5.33 0.48 -2.16
CA THR A 91 4.68 0.41 -0.86
C THR A 91 5.54 -0.20 0.24
N LEU A 92 6.48 -1.09 -0.09
CA LEU A 92 7.47 -1.60 0.87
C LEU A 92 8.46 -0.50 1.30
N VAL A 93 8.86 0.39 0.40
CA VAL A 93 9.67 1.58 0.75
C VAL A 93 8.89 2.48 1.72
N TYR A 94 7.61 2.74 1.44
CA TYR A 94 6.74 3.49 2.36
C TYR A 94 6.58 2.79 3.71
N LEU A 95 6.46 1.46 3.72
CA LEU A 95 6.38 0.67 4.95
C LEU A 95 7.65 0.83 5.78
N GLY A 96 8.83 0.77 5.15
CA GLY A 96 10.12 1.00 5.81
C GLY A 96 10.22 2.41 6.37
N ALA A 97 9.92 3.44 5.56
CA ALA A 97 9.93 4.83 6.00
C ALA A 97 8.97 5.08 7.18
N SER A 98 7.77 4.49 7.14
CA SER A 98 6.76 4.64 8.20
C SER A 98 7.17 3.87 9.46
N GLY A 99 7.83 2.71 9.33
CA GLY A 99 8.44 1.96 10.43
C GLY A 99 9.55 2.73 11.14
N VAL A 100 10.48 3.31 10.39
CA VAL A 100 11.55 4.16 10.94
C VAL A 100 10.94 5.38 11.66
N THR A 101 9.93 6.02 11.05
CA THR A 101 9.27 7.18 11.67
C THR A 101 8.56 6.82 12.98
N LEU A 102 7.82 5.71 12.99
CA LEU A 102 7.17 5.18 14.19
C LEU A 102 8.19 4.89 15.30
N PHE A 103 9.30 4.24 14.95
CA PHE A 103 10.36 3.90 15.90
C PHE A 103 11.04 5.16 16.45
N SER A 104 11.38 6.13 15.61
CA SER A 104 11.93 7.42 16.05
C SER A 104 11.01 8.15 17.02
N ARG A 105 9.69 8.16 16.75
CA ARG A 105 8.70 8.82 17.60
C ARG A 105 8.41 8.08 18.89
N PHE A 106 8.63 6.77 18.94
CA PHE A 106 8.56 5.98 20.18
C PHE A 106 9.53 6.49 21.24
N TYR A 107 10.75 6.89 20.83
CA TYR A 107 11.75 7.44 21.75
C TYR A 107 11.57 8.95 22.01
N ASP A 108 11.04 9.70 21.04
CA ASP A 108 11.06 11.17 21.06
C ASP A 108 9.75 11.83 21.54
N SER A 109 8.58 11.25 21.29
CA SER A 109 7.30 12.02 21.32
C SER A 109 6.18 11.43 22.20
N GLY A 110 6.48 10.46 23.06
CA GLY A 110 5.48 9.85 23.95
C GLY A 110 4.41 9.02 23.23
N ILE A 111 3.63 8.24 24.00
CA ILE A 111 2.66 7.25 23.49
C ILE A 111 1.51 7.92 22.70
N SER A 112 1.23 9.20 22.95
CA SER A 112 0.06 9.90 22.41
C SER A 112 0.06 9.98 20.88
N VAL A 113 1.23 10.10 20.22
CA VAL A 113 1.32 10.22 18.76
C VAL A 113 1.63 8.88 18.09
N LEU A 114 2.04 7.87 18.87
CA LEU A 114 2.51 6.58 18.38
C LEU A 114 1.44 5.86 17.54
N TRP A 115 0.20 5.85 18.02
CA TRP A 115 -0.90 5.16 17.35
C TRP A 115 -1.23 5.78 15.97
N VAL A 116 -1.00 7.09 15.78
CA VAL A 116 -1.21 7.79 14.49
C VAL A 116 -0.30 7.22 13.42
N TYR A 117 0.98 7.04 13.75
CA TYR A 117 1.97 6.41 12.87
C TYR A 117 1.77 4.89 12.78
N GLY A 118 1.26 4.26 13.83
CA GLY A 118 0.91 2.83 13.84
C GLY A 118 -0.20 2.50 12.85
N ILE A 119 -1.24 3.34 12.76
CA ILE A 119 -2.32 3.20 11.77
C ILE A 119 -1.75 3.32 10.35
N ASP A 120 -0.88 4.30 10.09
CA ASP A 120 -0.26 4.48 8.78
C ASP A 120 0.54 3.23 8.35
N LEU A 121 1.35 2.69 9.26
CA LEU A 121 2.11 1.47 9.03
C LEU A 121 1.20 0.27 8.74
N LEU A 122 0.14 0.09 9.53
CA LEU A 122 -0.82 -1.00 9.34
C LEU A 122 -1.57 -0.89 8.00
N LEU A 123 -1.98 0.31 7.60
CA LEU A 123 -2.65 0.54 6.33
C LEU A 123 -1.75 0.14 5.14
N ILE A 124 -0.48 0.56 5.16
CA ILE A 124 0.50 0.19 4.12
C ILE A 124 0.76 -1.32 4.12
N LEU A 125 0.85 -1.95 5.30
CA LEU A 125 1.02 -3.40 5.42
C LEU A 125 -0.15 -4.15 4.79
N ILE A 126 -1.38 -3.72 5.08
CA ILE A 126 -2.61 -4.30 4.52
C ILE A 126 -2.61 -4.16 2.99
N ILE A 127 -2.26 -2.99 2.46
CA ILE A 127 -2.12 -2.77 1.00
C ILE A 127 -1.12 -3.77 0.39
N ASN A 128 0.05 -3.92 1.00
CA ASN A 128 1.06 -4.87 0.54
C ASN A 128 0.54 -6.31 0.56
N VAL A 129 -0.14 -6.73 1.63
CA VAL A 129 -0.76 -8.07 1.72
C VAL A 129 -1.76 -8.30 0.59
N TRP A 130 -2.59 -7.32 0.26
CA TRP A 130 -3.51 -7.41 -0.87
C TRP A 130 -2.78 -7.48 -2.21
N LEU A 131 -1.74 -6.68 -2.41
CA LEU A 131 -0.90 -6.71 -3.62
C LEU A 131 -0.27 -8.09 -3.82
N PHE A 132 0.35 -8.68 -2.80
CA PHE A 132 0.93 -10.02 -2.90
C PHE A 132 -0.11 -11.11 -3.15
N LYS A 133 -1.27 -11.04 -2.48
CA LYS A 133 -2.38 -11.99 -2.73
C LYS A 133 -2.91 -11.88 -4.15
N LEU A 134 -2.98 -10.68 -4.72
CA LEU A 134 -3.40 -10.42 -6.09
C LEU A 134 -2.36 -10.93 -7.09
N LEU A 135 -1.09 -10.57 -6.91
CA LEU A 135 0.03 -10.98 -7.77
C LEU A 135 0.16 -12.50 -7.88
N LYS A 136 -0.03 -13.24 -6.77
CA LYS A 136 -0.01 -14.71 -6.77
C LYS A 136 -1.14 -15.35 -7.62
N ARG A 137 -2.22 -14.62 -7.89
CA ARG A 137 -3.41 -15.13 -8.60
C ARG A 137 -3.48 -14.70 -10.06
N LEU A 138 -2.71 -13.69 -10.45
CA LEU A 138 -2.65 -13.25 -11.85
C LEU A 138 -1.86 -14.28 -12.69
N PRO A 139 -2.23 -14.46 -13.97
CA PRO A 139 -1.45 -15.29 -14.91
C PRO A 139 0.01 -14.79 -14.99
N SER A 140 0.96 -15.70 -14.85
CA SER A 140 2.38 -15.37 -14.99
C SER A 140 2.66 -14.99 -16.43
N MET A 141 3.47 -13.95 -16.62
CA MET A 141 3.82 -13.43 -17.95
C MET A 141 4.44 -14.49 -18.89
N ASN A 142 5.08 -15.53 -18.34
CA ASN A 142 5.64 -16.62 -19.14
C ASN A 142 4.61 -17.55 -19.79
N ASP A 143 3.34 -17.56 -19.34
CA ASP A 143 2.36 -18.50 -19.91
C ASP A 143 2.00 -18.09 -21.36
N LYS A 144 1.95 -16.79 -21.65
CA LYS A 144 1.67 -16.29 -23.01
C LYS A 144 2.74 -16.62 -24.05
N PHE A 145 3.98 -16.85 -23.63
CA PHE A 145 5.08 -17.23 -24.52
C PHE A 145 5.18 -18.74 -24.74
N LYS A 146 4.53 -19.54 -23.89
CA LYS A 146 4.56 -20.99 -23.97
C LYS A 146 3.56 -21.55 -24.97
N ASP A 147 2.51 -20.79 -25.30
CA ASP A 147 1.51 -21.13 -26.32
C ASP A 147 1.92 -20.69 -27.75
N SER A 148 3.09 -20.06 -27.89
CA SER A 148 3.63 -19.53 -29.16
C SER A 148 4.86 -20.28 -29.69
N ILE A 149 5.22 -21.41 -29.07
CA ILE A 149 6.30 -22.33 -29.49
C ILE A 149 5.70 -23.73 -29.55
#